data_AF-A0A2V8HK52-F1
#
_entry.id   AF-A0A2V8HK52-F1
#
_cell.length_a   1.000
_cell.length_b   1.000
_cell.length_c   1.000
_cell.angle_alpha   90.00
_cell.angle_beta   90.00
_cell.angle_gamma   90.00
#
_symmetry.space_group_name_H-M   'P 1'
#
loop_
_entity.id
_entity.type
_entity.pdbx_description
1 polymer ?
#
loop_
_entity_poly.entity_id
_entity_poly.type
_entity_poly.pdbx_seq_one_letter_code
_entity_poly.pdbx_strand_id
1 'polypeptide(L)'
;MTCVRASANVVIGAVAVLAAAGTSAAIAWRASSSTIDAGFWWDDAPFAVSADDAVKIGGPITADELTRIQRLSRGEVERAYQDLRVTVTDHHDAFWRISVIGEPITINRNHSTYPFAMAGQSHVFGPLGGFGSVGFLVLAHNAIEYAPDGASRAEIVDGIGRGIGRAAVHELAHQALGTDNLSHIDNRSDEHSYEYSSADRPAQYYGTLRWTTAWPVLAKKFGK
;
A
#
# COMPACT_ATOMS: atom_id res chain seq x y z
N MET A 1 53.75 -15.26 -38.84
CA MET A 1 52.63 -15.13 -37.88
C MET A 1 52.87 -13.89 -37.03
N THR A 2 52.28 -12.76 -37.39
CA THR A 2 52.35 -11.53 -36.60
C THR A 2 51.31 -11.59 -35.49
N CYS A 3 51.77 -11.67 -34.24
CA CYS A 3 50.92 -11.58 -33.06
C CYS A 3 50.49 -10.13 -32.89
N VAL A 4 49.25 -9.80 -33.30
CA VAL A 4 48.67 -8.47 -33.06
C VAL A 4 48.37 -8.37 -31.56
N ARG A 5 49.27 -7.71 -30.81
CA ARG A 5 49.01 -7.37 -29.41
C ARG A 5 47.97 -6.26 -29.38
N ALA A 6 46.82 -6.53 -28.76
CA ALA A 6 45.86 -5.49 -28.44
C ALA A 6 46.55 -4.39 -27.60
N SER A 7 46.27 -3.13 -27.90
CA SER A 7 46.79 -2.03 -27.09
C SER A 7 46.22 -2.12 -25.67
N ALA A 8 46.98 -1.64 -24.68
CA ALA A 8 46.53 -1.66 -23.28
C ALA A 8 45.14 -1.03 -23.10
N ASN A 9 44.82 0.01 -23.89
CA ASN A 9 43.51 0.68 -23.88
C ASN A 9 42.37 -0.24 -24.34
N VAL A 10 42.60 -1.10 -25.35
CA VAL A 10 41.60 -2.07 -25.83
C VAL A 10 41.35 -3.14 -24.76
N VAL A 11 42.41 -3.61 -24.10
CA VAL A 11 42.29 -4.59 -23.01
C VAL A 11 41.55 -3.98 -21.81
N ILE A 12 41.90 -2.76 -21.39
CA ILE A 12 41.23 -2.04 -20.30
C ILE A 12 39.76 -1.82 -20.62
N GLY A 13 39.44 -1.37 -21.84
CA GLY A 13 38.05 -1.17 -22.29
C GLY A 13 37.24 -2.47 -22.28
N ALA A 14 37.81 -3.57 -22.77
CA ALA A 14 37.15 -4.88 -22.77
C ALA A 14 36.90 -5.39 -21.33
N VAL A 15 37.88 -5.25 -20.44
CA VAL A 15 37.74 -5.61 -19.02
C VAL A 15 36.66 -4.77 -18.34
N ALA A 16 36.61 -3.46 -18.59
CA ALA A 16 35.60 -2.58 -18.02
C ALA A 16 34.17 -2.97 -18.46
N VAL A 17 33.98 -3.29 -19.75
CA VAL A 17 32.68 -3.76 -20.28
C VAL A 17 32.29 -5.09 -19.68
N LEU A 18 33.21 -6.05 -19.58
CA LEU A 18 32.95 -7.35 -18.95
C LEU A 18 32.62 -7.21 -17.46
N ALA A 19 33.33 -6.35 -16.74
CA ALA A 19 33.06 -6.09 -15.33
C ALA A 19 31.68 -5.45 -15.14
N ALA A 20 31.31 -4.47 -15.98
CA ALA A 20 30.00 -3.85 -15.95
C ALA A 20 28.88 -4.86 -16.28
N ALA A 21 29.03 -5.63 -17.36
CA ALA A 21 28.06 -6.65 -17.76
C ALA A 21 27.89 -7.74 -16.69
N GLY A 22 29.00 -8.24 -16.12
CA GLY A 22 28.98 -9.23 -15.05
C GLY A 22 28.32 -8.68 -13.78
N THR A 23 28.60 -7.44 -13.40
CA THR A 23 27.98 -6.78 -12.26
C THR A 23 26.48 -6.58 -12.48
N SER A 24 26.06 -6.08 -13.66
CA SER A 24 24.65 -5.92 -14.01
C SER A 24 23.90 -7.25 -14.03
N ALA A 25 24.51 -8.31 -14.56
CA ALA A 25 23.92 -9.65 -14.55
C ALA A 25 23.76 -10.20 -13.12
N ALA A 26 24.77 -10.02 -12.26
CA ALA A 26 24.70 -10.43 -10.86
C ALA A 26 23.64 -9.64 -10.07
N ILE A 27 23.53 -8.32 -10.29
CA ILE A 27 22.48 -7.48 -9.71
C ILE A 27 21.10 -7.94 -10.19
N ALA A 28 20.92 -8.13 -11.50
CA ALA A 28 19.66 -8.58 -12.08
C ALA A 28 19.24 -9.95 -11.55
N TRP A 29 20.19 -10.89 -11.43
CA TRP A 29 19.95 -12.21 -10.85
C TRP A 29 19.53 -12.11 -9.38
N ARG A 30 20.27 -11.36 -8.56
CA ARG A 30 19.92 -11.18 -7.15
C ARG A 30 18.56 -10.50 -6.98
N ALA A 31 18.28 -9.45 -7.75
CA ALA A 31 16.99 -8.76 -7.75
C ALA A 31 15.84 -9.67 -8.21
N SER A 32 16.10 -10.64 -9.10
CA SER A 32 15.09 -11.60 -9.57
C SER A 32 14.68 -12.66 -8.54
N SER A 33 15.45 -12.82 -7.45
CA SER A 33 15.16 -13.78 -6.38
C SER A 33 14.92 -13.17 -5.01
N SER A 34 15.20 -11.87 -4.83
CA SER A 34 14.98 -11.19 -3.54
C SER A 34 13.49 -10.95 -3.26
N THR A 35 13.10 -11.10 -1.98
CA THR A 35 11.86 -10.54 -1.45
C THR A 35 12.01 -9.04 -1.25
N ILE A 36 10.91 -8.32 -1.37
CA ILE A 36 10.87 -6.87 -1.20
C ILE A 36 10.03 -6.53 0.02
N ASP A 37 10.61 -5.78 0.94
CA ASP A 37 9.91 -5.36 2.15
C ASP A 37 9.01 -4.16 1.85
N ALA A 38 7.74 -4.26 2.25
CA ALA A 38 6.78 -3.18 2.28
C ALA A 38 6.44 -2.86 3.74
N GLY A 39 6.75 -1.64 4.17
CA GLY A 39 6.48 -1.17 5.53
C GLY A 39 5.00 -0.86 5.72
N PHE A 40 4.40 -1.42 6.76
CA PHE A 40 3.04 -1.10 7.18
C PHE A 40 2.96 -1.08 8.71
N TRP A 41 2.75 0.10 9.29
CA TRP A 41 2.66 0.28 10.75
C TRP A 41 1.58 1.28 11.13
N TRP A 42 1.30 1.40 12.42
CA TRP A 42 0.39 2.37 13.00
C TRP A 42 1.20 3.41 13.76
N ASP A 43 0.98 4.70 13.48
CA ASP A 43 1.73 5.79 14.14
C ASP A 43 1.33 5.98 15.61
N ASP A 44 2.13 6.76 16.35
CA ASP A 44 1.89 7.12 17.74
C ASP A 44 0.78 8.18 17.87
N ALA A 45 -0.47 7.77 17.62
CA ALA A 45 -1.64 8.64 17.75
C ALA A 45 -2.77 7.91 18.51
N PRO A 46 -3.67 8.64 19.21
CA PRO A 46 -4.88 8.02 19.70
C PRO A 46 -5.77 7.62 18.52
N PHE A 47 -6.00 6.32 18.36
CA PHE A 47 -6.94 5.77 17.38
C PHE A 47 -8.33 5.65 18.01
N ALA A 48 -9.05 6.77 18.04
CA ALA A 48 -10.40 6.86 18.57
C ALA A 48 -11.36 7.34 17.47
N VAL A 49 -12.57 6.78 17.44
CA VAL A 49 -13.65 7.26 16.56
C VAL A 49 -14.28 8.54 17.13
N SER A 50 -15.06 9.25 16.32
CA SER A 50 -15.80 10.42 16.79
C SER A 50 -16.82 10.04 17.88
N ALA A 51 -17.28 11.03 18.67
CA ALA A 51 -18.31 10.78 19.68
C ALA A 51 -19.62 10.25 19.07
N ASP A 52 -20.01 10.79 17.91
CA ASP A 52 -21.22 10.37 17.19
C ASP A 52 -21.09 8.94 16.68
N ASP A 53 -19.93 8.59 16.11
CA ASP A 53 -19.62 7.23 15.68
C ASP A 53 -19.59 6.25 16.87
N ALA A 54 -18.99 6.66 17.99
CA ALA A 54 -18.97 5.86 19.21
C ALA A 54 -20.40 5.56 19.71
N VAL A 55 -21.32 6.52 19.64
CA VAL A 55 -22.74 6.28 19.97
C VAL A 55 -23.35 5.24 19.04
N LYS A 56 -23.11 5.35 17.72
CA LYS A 56 -23.66 4.40 16.72
C LYS A 56 -23.24 2.96 16.97
N ILE A 57 -21.98 2.74 17.34
CA ILE A 57 -21.44 1.39 17.57
C ILE A 57 -21.57 0.90 19.02
N GLY A 58 -22.19 1.69 19.91
CA GLY A 58 -22.45 1.30 21.31
C GLY A 58 -21.29 1.53 22.28
N GLY A 59 -20.36 2.44 21.98
CA GLY A 59 -19.27 2.87 22.86
C GLY A 59 -17.95 3.12 22.11
N PRO A 60 -16.94 3.68 22.80
CA PRO A 60 -15.61 3.92 22.22
C PRO A 60 -14.94 2.59 21.81
N ILE A 61 -14.00 2.64 20.86
CA ILE A 61 -13.17 1.49 20.51
C ILE A 61 -12.30 1.11 21.70
N THR A 62 -12.36 -0.15 22.10
CA THR A 62 -11.55 -0.71 23.19
C THR A 62 -10.15 -1.09 22.71
N ALA A 63 -9.21 -1.33 23.63
CA ALA A 63 -7.86 -1.76 23.29
C ALA A 63 -7.84 -3.10 22.53
N ASP A 64 -8.65 -4.07 22.94
CA ASP A 64 -8.75 -5.38 22.28
C ASP A 64 -9.31 -5.26 20.85
N GLU A 65 -10.29 -4.37 20.66
CA GLU A 65 -10.84 -4.07 19.34
C GLU A 65 -9.81 -3.36 18.45
N LEU A 66 -9.02 -2.44 19.01
CA LEU A 66 -7.93 -1.79 18.27
C LEU A 66 -6.87 -2.83 17.83
N THR A 67 -6.45 -3.73 18.72
CA THR A 67 -5.54 -4.83 18.37
C THR A 67 -6.14 -5.73 17.28
N ARG A 68 -7.45 -5.97 17.33
CA ARG A 68 -8.16 -6.74 16.29
C ARG A 68 -8.19 -6.01 14.95
N ILE A 69 -8.47 -4.71 14.95
CA ILE A 69 -8.43 -3.83 13.76
C ILE A 69 -7.03 -3.86 13.13
N GLN A 70 -5.98 -3.69 13.92
CA GLN A 70 -4.58 -3.73 13.48
C GLN A 70 -4.21 -5.07 12.84
N ARG A 71 -4.60 -6.18 13.47
CA ARG A 71 -4.35 -7.52 12.93
C ARG A 71 -5.09 -7.76 11.62
N LEU A 72 -6.36 -7.35 11.53
CA LEU A 72 -7.16 -7.52 10.32
C LEU A 72 -6.66 -6.64 9.18
N SER A 73 -6.25 -5.40 9.46
CA SER A 73 -5.71 -4.51 8.43
C SER A 73 -4.40 -5.07 7.86
N ARG A 74 -3.49 -5.56 8.72
CA ARG A 74 -2.27 -6.26 8.25
C ARG A 74 -2.60 -7.47 7.40
N GLY A 75 -3.54 -8.30 7.84
CA GLY A 75 -3.95 -9.51 7.11
C GLY A 75 -4.57 -9.21 5.73
N GLU A 76 -5.21 -8.05 5.54
CA GLU A 76 -5.64 -7.61 4.20
C GLU A 76 -4.46 -7.28 3.29
N VAL A 77 -3.44 -6.58 3.80
CA VAL A 77 -2.24 -6.24 3.02
C VAL A 77 -1.50 -7.51 2.62
N GLU A 78 -1.24 -8.39 3.58
CA GLU A 78 -0.56 -9.67 3.33
C GLU A 78 -1.32 -10.52 2.30
N ARG A 79 -2.64 -10.62 2.42
CA ARG A 79 -3.47 -11.39 1.48
C ARG A 79 -3.50 -10.77 0.08
N ALA A 80 -3.59 -9.45 -0.03
CA ALA A 80 -3.66 -8.80 -1.34
C ALA A 80 -2.38 -9.03 -2.15
N TYR A 81 -1.22 -9.06 -1.49
CA TYR A 81 0.07 -9.30 -2.12
C TYR A 81 0.56 -10.74 -1.99
N GLN A 82 -0.31 -11.66 -1.54
CA GLN A 82 0.01 -13.08 -1.50
C GLN A 82 0.42 -13.56 -2.89
N ASP A 83 1.34 -14.51 -2.94
CA ASP A 83 1.95 -15.03 -4.19
C ASP A 83 2.83 -14.02 -4.95
N LEU A 84 3.12 -12.85 -4.39
CA LEU A 84 4.17 -11.96 -4.87
C LEU A 84 5.37 -12.01 -3.92
N ARG A 85 6.55 -11.62 -4.41
CA ARG A 85 7.76 -11.50 -3.59
C ARG A 85 7.74 -10.24 -2.72
N VAL A 86 6.66 -10.01 -1.99
CA VAL A 86 6.47 -8.89 -1.07
C VAL A 86 6.32 -9.41 0.35
N THR A 87 7.13 -8.89 1.25
CA THR A 87 7.03 -9.16 2.69
C THR A 87 6.51 -7.91 3.37
N VAL A 88 5.42 -8.01 4.13
CA VAL A 88 4.91 -6.89 4.92
C VAL A 88 5.67 -6.83 6.24
N THR A 89 6.27 -5.69 6.56
CA THR A 89 7.09 -5.49 7.77
C THR A 89 6.63 -4.27 8.56
N ASP A 90 7.11 -4.15 9.79
CA ASP A 90 6.93 -2.94 10.62
C ASP A 90 8.10 -1.96 10.44
N HIS A 91 8.98 -2.18 9.46
CA HIS A 91 10.18 -1.40 9.29
C HIS A 91 9.88 -0.06 8.63
N HIS A 92 10.27 1.02 9.31
CA HIS A 92 10.06 2.39 8.84
C HIS A 92 11.04 2.79 7.72
N ASP A 93 12.12 2.04 7.53
CA ASP A 93 13.12 2.22 6.46
C ASP A 93 12.83 1.37 5.21
N ALA A 94 11.68 0.70 5.16
CA ALA A 94 11.24 -0.03 3.98
C ALA A 94 11.12 0.87 2.74
N PHE A 95 11.38 0.27 1.58
CA PHE A 95 11.48 0.99 0.30
C PHE A 95 10.14 1.60 -0.12
N TRP A 96 9.05 0.85 0.08
CA TRP A 96 7.68 1.38 0.05
C TRP A 96 7.08 1.25 1.43
N ARG A 97 6.32 2.26 1.84
CA ARG A 97 5.80 2.31 3.20
C ARG A 97 4.49 3.06 3.32
N ILE A 98 3.61 2.53 4.17
CA ILE A 98 2.32 3.11 4.52
C ILE A 98 2.21 3.14 6.04
N SER A 99 1.91 4.31 6.61
CA SER A 99 1.50 4.41 8.01
C SER A 99 -0.01 4.58 8.15
N VAL A 100 -0.59 4.04 9.22
CA VAL A 100 -1.95 4.38 9.63
C VAL A 100 -1.87 5.56 10.58
N ILE A 101 -2.49 6.67 10.23
CA ILE A 101 -2.51 7.89 11.04
C ILE A 101 -3.87 8.07 11.71
N GLY A 102 -3.85 8.49 12.97
CA GLY A 102 -5.07 8.81 13.73
C GLY A 102 -5.72 10.11 13.27
N GLU A 103 -4.91 11.08 12.84
CA GLU A 103 -5.37 12.40 12.41
C GLU A 103 -5.98 12.37 10.99
N PRO A 104 -6.93 13.26 10.68
CA PRO A 104 -7.47 13.37 9.32
C PRO A 104 -6.40 13.81 8.33
N ILE A 105 -6.35 13.17 7.17
CA ILE A 105 -5.59 13.68 6.03
C ILE A 105 -6.30 14.94 5.53
N THR A 106 -5.60 16.08 5.53
CA THR A 106 -6.16 17.38 5.16
C THR A 106 -5.63 17.87 3.82
N ILE A 107 -6.50 18.54 3.05
CA ILE A 107 -6.09 19.28 1.85
C ILE A 107 -6.37 20.75 2.08
N ASN A 108 -5.37 21.58 1.82
CA ASN A 108 -5.50 23.03 1.78
C ASN A 108 -5.79 23.48 0.35
N ARG A 109 -7.00 23.99 0.10
CA ARG A 109 -7.39 24.56 -1.19
C ARG A 109 -8.09 25.89 -0.98
N ASN A 110 -7.64 26.94 -1.68
CA ASN A 110 -8.24 28.29 -1.61
C ASN A 110 -8.44 28.81 -0.17
N HIS A 111 -7.41 28.71 0.69
CA HIS A 111 -7.47 29.10 2.11
C HIS A 111 -8.48 28.34 2.97
N SER A 112 -9.06 27.25 2.45
CA SER A 112 -9.91 26.32 3.21
C SER A 112 -9.18 25.00 3.43
N THR A 113 -9.17 24.53 4.67
CA THR A 113 -8.70 23.19 5.04
C THR A 113 -9.90 22.27 5.08
N TYR A 114 -9.87 21.20 4.28
CA TYR A 114 -10.90 20.18 4.28
C TYR A 114 -10.44 19.01 5.15
N PRO A 115 -10.89 18.90 6.42
CA PRO A 115 -10.65 17.71 7.22
C PRO A 115 -11.39 16.53 6.58
N PHE A 116 -10.76 15.35 6.55
CA PHE A 116 -11.29 14.11 5.94
C PHE A 116 -11.37 14.11 4.41
N ALA A 117 -10.50 14.88 3.75
CA ALA A 117 -10.52 14.97 2.29
C ALA A 117 -10.17 13.64 1.59
N MET A 118 -9.37 12.79 2.23
CA MET A 118 -8.88 11.53 1.62
C MET A 118 -8.78 10.39 2.64
N ALA A 119 -9.08 9.18 2.17
CA ALA A 119 -8.90 7.93 2.92
C ALA A 119 -7.44 7.46 2.96
N GLY A 120 -6.66 7.84 1.95
CA GLY A 120 -5.23 7.54 1.85
C GLY A 120 -4.52 8.57 0.97
N GLN A 121 -3.20 8.58 1.08
CA GLN A 121 -2.32 9.38 0.24
C GLN A 121 -1.01 8.66 0.02
N SER A 122 -0.47 8.76 -1.19
CA SER A 122 0.86 8.24 -1.54
C SER A 122 1.72 9.28 -2.25
N HIS A 123 3.01 9.24 -1.93
CA HIS A 123 4.09 9.97 -2.57
C HIS A 123 5.03 8.97 -3.26
N VAL A 124 5.14 9.07 -4.57
CA VAL A 124 5.90 8.13 -5.41
C VAL A 124 7.18 8.80 -5.89
N PHE A 125 8.33 8.15 -5.67
CA PHE A 125 9.66 8.64 -6.08
C PHE A 125 10.35 7.70 -7.08
N GLY A 126 9.57 6.96 -7.88
CA GLY A 126 10.06 6.08 -8.93
C GLY A 126 11.10 5.06 -8.40
N PRO A 127 12.37 5.11 -8.85
CA PRO A 127 13.40 4.18 -8.41
C PRO A 127 13.90 4.43 -6.97
N LEU A 128 13.39 5.45 -6.27
CA LEU A 128 13.74 5.78 -4.90
C LEU A 128 12.69 5.33 -3.87
N GLY A 129 11.64 4.64 -4.32
CA GLY A 129 10.60 4.10 -3.45
C GLY A 129 9.41 5.04 -3.30
N GLY A 130 8.74 4.94 -2.17
CA GLY A 130 7.54 5.72 -1.88
C GLY A 130 7.21 5.74 -0.40
N PHE A 131 6.37 6.69 -0.01
CA PHE A 131 5.76 6.70 1.31
C PHE A 131 4.34 7.25 1.23
N GLY A 132 3.51 6.88 2.19
CA GLY A 132 2.12 7.29 2.22
C GLY A 132 1.50 7.02 3.57
N SER A 133 0.23 7.39 3.69
CA SER A 133 -0.56 7.18 4.89
C SER A 133 -2.01 6.88 4.56
N VAL A 134 -2.69 6.21 5.48
CA VAL A 134 -4.14 6.01 5.46
C VAL A 134 -4.76 6.57 6.73
N GLY A 135 -5.89 7.26 6.58
CA GLY A 135 -6.55 7.97 7.68
C GLY A 135 -7.50 7.05 8.44
N PHE A 136 -7.21 6.79 9.72
CA PHE A 136 -8.06 5.97 10.58
C PHE A 136 -9.48 6.51 10.67
N LEU A 137 -9.64 7.80 10.98
CA LEU A 137 -10.96 8.38 11.30
C LEU A 137 -11.95 8.26 10.14
N VAL A 138 -11.55 8.64 8.92
CA VAL A 138 -12.44 8.58 7.75
C VAL A 138 -12.78 7.14 7.38
N LEU A 139 -11.81 6.23 7.46
CA LEU A 139 -12.03 4.82 7.15
C LEU A 139 -12.91 4.15 8.22
N ALA A 140 -12.74 4.51 9.49
CA ALA A 140 -13.58 4.01 10.57
C ALA A 140 -15.01 4.55 10.46
N HIS A 141 -15.17 5.85 10.20
CA HIS A 141 -16.48 6.46 9.97
C HIS A 141 -17.23 5.78 8.81
N ASN A 142 -16.59 5.64 7.65
CA ASN A 142 -17.21 5.00 6.50
C ASN A 142 -17.56 3.52 6.76
N ALA A 143 -16.73 2.78 7.50
CA ALA A 143 -17.07 1.42 7.89
C ALA A 143 -18.36 1.37 8.72
N ILE A 144 -18.57 2.36 9.61
CA ILE A 144 -19.77 2.47 10.43
C ILE A 144 -20.98 2.86 9.56
N GLU A 145 -20.84 3.85 8.67
CA GLU A 145 -21.92 4.27 7.77
C GLU A 145 -22.38 3.17 6.81
N TYR A 146 -21.43 2.38 6.29
CA TYR A 146 -21.73 1.29 5.36
C TYR A 146 -22.04 -0.05 6.05
N ALA A 147 -22.14 -0.07 7.38
CA ALA A 147 -22.48 -1.27 8.11
C ALA A 147 -23.82 -1.84 7.62
N PRO A 148 -23.90 -3.14 7.25
CA PRO A 148 -25.17 -3.76 6.90
C PRO A 148 -26.20 -3.63 8.03
N ASP A 149 -27.48 -3.59 7.68
CA ASP A 149 -28.55 -3.56 8.67
C ASP A 149 -28.43 -4.73 9.66
N GLY A 150 -28.37 -4.40 10.95
CA GLY A 150 -28.23 -5.39 12.01
C GLY A 150 -26.80 -5.93 12.22
N ALA A 151 -25.80 -5.37 11.56
CA ALA A 151 -24.40 -5.70 11.81
C ALA A 151 -24.06 -5.52 13.30
N SER A 152 -23.47 -6.55 13.88
CA SER A 152 -22.96 -6.51 15.24
C SER A 152 -21.77 -5.57 15.36
N ARG A 153 -21.52 -5.09 16.59
CA ARG A 153 -20.32 -4.30 16.90
C ARG A 153 -19.03 -4.98 16.43
N ALA A 154 -18.93 -6.30 16.60
CA ALA A 154 -17.77 -7.08 16.16
C ALA A 154 -17.60 -7.06 14.63
N GLU A 155 -18.69 -7.14 13.87
CA GLU A 155 -18.64 -7.06 12.41
C GLU A 155 -18.24 -5.67 11.90
N ILE A 156 -18.69 -4.62 12.60
CA ILE A 156 -18.30 -3.24 12.30
C ILE A 156 -16.81 -3.03 12.59
N VAL A 157 -16.33 -3.47 13.76
CA VAL A 157 -14.90 -3.45 14.12
C VAL A 157 -14.06 -4.21 13.09
N ASP A 158 -14.54 -5.35 12.62
CA ASP A 158 -13.89 -6.08 11.53
C ASP A 158 -13.91 -5.30 10.21
N GLY A 159 -15.02 -4.62 9.91
CA GLY A 159 -15.17 -3.72 8.77
C GLY A 159 -14.15 -2.59 8.77
N ILE A 160 -13.89 -1.98 9.93
CA ILE A 160 -12.85 -0.94 10.12
C ILE A 160 -11.48 -1.53 9.77
N GLY A 161 -11.11 -2.67 10.35
CA GLY A 161 -9.85 -3.35 10.07
C GLY A 161 -9.67 -3.68 8.59
N ARG A 162 -10.71 -4.23 7.95
CA ARG A 162 -10.72 -4.52 6.52
C ARG A 162 -10.52 -3.25 5.69
N GLY A 163 -11.29 -2.20 5.97
CA GLY A 163 -11.26 -0.94 5.24
C GLY A 163 -9.88 -0.27 5.28
N ILE A 164 -9.23 -0.27 6.44
CA ILE A 164 -7.87 0.28 6.62
C ILE A 164 -6.84 -0.50 5.83
N GLY A 165 -6.85 -1.83 5.95
CA GLY A 165 -5.89 -2.66 5.22
C GLY A 165 -6.07 -2.54 3.71
N ARG A 166 -7.31 -2.51 3.22
CA ARG A 166 -7.62 -2.36 1.79
C ARG A 166 -7.25 -0.99 1.23
N ALA A 167 -7.37 0.07 2.02
CA ALA A 167 -6.86 1.38 1.64
C ALA A 167 -5.32 1.35 1.57
N ALA A 168 -4.66 0.73 2.54
CA ALA A 168 -3.20 0.60 2.52
C ALA A 168 -2.71 -0.21 1.31
N VAL A 169 -3.46 -1.24 0.88
CA VAL A 169 -3.22 -1.98 -0.35
C VAL A 169 -3.26 -1.06 -1.59
N HIS A 170 -4.28 -0.22 -1.68
CA HIS A 170 -4.43 0.72 -2.79
C HIS A 170 -3.26 1.72 -2.85
N GLU A 171 -2.92 2.31 -1.70
CA GLU A 171 -1.81 3.26 -1.58
C GLU A 171 -0.45 2.62 -1.87
N LEU A 172 -0.21 1.40 -1.37
CA LEU A 172 1.01 0.67 -1.68
C LEU A 172 1.13 0.36 -3.18
N ALA A 173 0.02 0.08 -3.87
CA ALA A 173 0.01 -0.08 -5.33
C ALA A 173 0.39 1.20 -6.06
N HIS A 174 -0.08 2.38 -5.62
CA HIS A 174 0.36 3.67 -6.19
C HIS A 174 1.88 3.82 -6.12
N GLN A 175 2.48 3.52 -4.96
CA GLN A 175 3.93 3.61 -4.79
C GLN A 175 4.68 2.60 -5.67
N ALA A 176 4.15 1.38 -5.75
CA ALA A 176 4.73 0.32 -6.54
C ALA A 176 4.70 0.64 -8.03
N LEU A 177 3.54 0.95 -8.60
CA LEU A 177 3.41 1.07 -10.05
C LEU A 177 3.73 2.49 -10.56
N GLY A 178 3.72 3.48 -9.68
CA GLY A 178 4.02 4.87 -9.99
C GLY A 178 3.00 5.54 -10.92
N THR A 179 3.33 6.77 -11.32
CA THR A 179 2.41 7.66 -12.05
C THR A 179 2.06 7.19 -13.45
N ASP A 180 2.92 6.37 -14.07
CA ASP A 180 2.72 5.86 -15.44
C ASP A 180 1.62 4.78 -15.52
N ASN A 181 1.20 4.24 -14.37
CA ASN A 181 0.23 3.14 -14.27
C ASN A 181 -1.04 3.54 -13.52
N LEU A 182 -1.32 4.84 -13.34
CA LEU A 182 -2.50 5.31 -12.61
C LEU A 182 -3.81 4.81 -13.21
N SER A 183 -3.89 4.65 -14.53
CA SER A 183 -5.06 4.07 -15.20
C SER A 183 -5.38 2.63 -14.76
N HIS A 184 -4.41 1.92 -14.18
CA HIS A 184 -4.59 0.58 -13.62
C HIS A 184 -4.97 0.59 -12.15
N ILE A 185 -4.68 1.67 -11.40
CA ILE A 185 -4.80 1.75 -9.92
C ILE A 185 -5.97 2.62 -9.48
N ASP A 186 -6.35 3.62 -10.28
CA ASP A 186 -7.50 4.52 -10.06
C ASP A 186 -8.68 4.14 -10.96
N ASN A 187 -8.97 2.85 -11.05
CA ASN A 187 -10.14 2.39 -11.77
C ASN A 187 -11.43 2.90 -11.07
N ARG A 188 -12.48 3.15 -11.84
CA ARG A 188 -13.81 3.53 -11.32
C ARG A 188 -14.92 2.61 -11.81
N SER A 189 -14.59 1.50 -12.46
CA SER A 189 -15.56 0.61 -13.09
C SER A 189 -15.90 -0.64 -12.27
N ASP A 190 -15.03 -1.06 -11.36
CA ASP A 190 -15.24 -2.27 -10.54
C ASP A 190 -15.11 -1.94 -9.05
N GLU A 191 -16.25 -1.77 -8.38
CA GLU A 191 -16.32 -1.46 -6.95
C GLU A 191 -15.77 -2.58 -6.05
N HIS A 192 -15.67 -3.81 -6.57
CA HIS A 192 -15.11 -4.97 -5.88
C HIS A 192 -13.62 -5.17 -6.17
N SER A 193 -12.95 -4.12 -6.62
CA SER A 193 -11.53 -4.14 -6.94
C SER A 193 -10.71 -3.36 -5.90
N TYR A 194 -9.44 -3.76 -5.70
CA TYR A 194 -8.49 -2.95 -4.91
C TYR A 194 -8.14 -1.64 -5.63
N GLU A 195 -8.37 -1.58 -6.94
CA GLU A 195 -8.06 -0.44 -7.80
C GLU A 195 -9.18 0.60 -7.85
N TYR A 196 -10.25 0.43 -7.08
CA TYR A 196 -11.33 1.40 -7.14
C TYR A 196 -10.93 2.69 -6.40
N SER A 197 -10.94 3.82 -7.11
CA SER A 197 -10.35 5.10 -6.70
C SER A 197 -11.02 5.81 -5.51
N SER A 198 -11.95 5.17 -4.80
CA SER A 198 -12.69 5.79 -3.70
C SER A 198 -13.06 4.77 -2.64
N ALA A 199 -12.54 4.93 -1.42
CA ALA A 199 -12.92 4.11 -0.27
C ALA A 199 -14.39 4.29 0.17
N ASP A 200 -15.08 5.31 -0.35
CA ASP A 200 -16.49 5.60 -0.08
C ASP A 200 -17.42 4.63 -0.82
N ARG A 201 -17.42 3.35 -0.40
CA ARG A 201 -18.26 2.28 -0.94
C ARG A 201 -18.41 1.10 0.03
N PRO A 202 -19.54 0.38 0.04
CA PRO A 202 -19.73 -0.79 0.92
C PRO A 202 -18.71 -1.91 0.72
N ALA A 203 -18.32 -2.16 -0.54
CA ALA A 203 -17.39 -3.22 -0.89
C ALA A 203 -16.02 -3.07 -0.22
N GLN A 204 -15.59 -1.84 0.08
CA GLN A 204 -14.36 -1.54 0.79
C GLN A 204 -14.34 -2.17 2.19
N TYR A 205 -15.48 -2.23 2.87
CA TYR A 205 -15.56 -2.63 4.29
C TYR A 205 -16.16 -4.03 4.49
N TYR A 206 -17.13 -4.41 3.64
CA TYR A 206 -17.93 -5.62 3.82
C TYR A 206 -17.94 -6.53 2.58
N GLY A 207 -17.36 -6.08 1.46
CA GLY A 207 -17.23 -6.89 0.25
C GLY A 207 -15.98 -7.78 0.24
N THR A 208 -15.91 -8.63 -0.79
CA THR A 208 -14.67 -9.30 -1.19
C THR A 208 -13.99 -8.48 -2.27
N LEU A 209 -12.76 -8.01 -2.01
CA LEU A 209 -11.95 -7.30 -3.01
C LEU A 209 -10.98 -8.25 -3.71
N ARG A 210 -10.67 -7.94 -4.96
CA ARG A 210 -9.69 -8.65 -5.79
C ARG A 210 -8.91 -7.66 -6.63
N TRP A 211 -7.72 -8.06 -7.08
CA TRP A 211 -7.06 -7.33 -8.14
C TRP A 211 -7.70 -7.63 -9.49
N THR A 212 -7.68 -6.64 -10.37
CA THR A 212 -8.17 -6.72 -11.74
C THR A 212 -7.06 -6.27 -12.70
N THR A 213 -7.00 -4.99 -13.03
CA THR A 213 -6.08 -4.41 -14.01
C THR A 213 -4.67 -4.24 -13.49
N ALA A 214 -4.47 -4.05 -12.19
CA ALA A 214 -3.13 -3.85 -11.62
C ALA A 214 -2.36 -5.18 -11.45
N TRP A 215 -3.06 -6.32 -11.29
CA TRP A 215 -2.41 -7.60 -10.99
C TRP A 215 -1.30 -8.00 -11.96
N PRO A 216 -1.49 -7.95 -13.30
CA PRO A 216 -0.45 -8.37 -14.23
C PRO A 216 0.81 -7.49 -14.12
N VAL A 217 0.63 -6.20 -13.82
CA VAL A 217 1.73 -5.24 -13.69
C VAL A 217 2.45 -5.42 -12.36
N LEU A 218 1.71 -5.64 -11.27
CA LEU A 218 2.25 -5.99 -9.95
C LEU A 218 3.05 -7.28 -10.00
N ALA A 219 2.51 -8.33 -10.63
CA ALA A 219 3.19 -9.61 -10.79
C ALA A 219 4.46 -9.48 -11.64
N LYS A 220 4.45 -8.64 -12.69
CA LYS A 220 5.67 -8.34 -13.46
C LYS A 220 6.71 -7.59 -12.65
N LYS A 221 6.28 -6.64 -11.81
CA LYS A 221 7.17 -5.80 -11.01
C LYS A 221 7.79 -6.57 -9.85
N PHE A 222 6.97 -7.27 -9.08
CA PHE A 222 7.40 -7.98 -7.88
C PHE A 222 7.86 -9.40 -8.18
N GLY A 223 7.42 -10.01 -9.27
CA GLY A 223 7.61 -11.44 -9.47
C GLY A 223 6.72 -12.25 -8.52
N LYS A 224 6.53 -13.52 -8.89
CA LYS A 224 5.89 -14.54 -8.06
C LYS A 224 6.94 -15.43 -7.44
#